data_AF-A0A316Z488-F1
#
_entry.id   AF-A0A316Z488-F1
#
_cell.length_a   1.000
_cell.length_b   1.000
_cell.length_c   1.000
_cell.angle_alpha   90.00
_cell.angle_beta   90.00
_cell.angle_gamma   90.00
#
_symmetry.space_group_name_H-M   'P 1'
#
loop_
_entity.id
_entity.type
_entity.pdbx_description
1 polymer ?
#
loop_
_entity_poly.entity_id
_entity_poly.type
_entity_poly.pdbx_seq_one_letter_code
_entity_poly.pdbx_strand_id
1 'polypeptide(L)'
;MSRPSSRFADHVYRPVQGDPGMPAPAPVVSAAAMTRVQVLTPLSILVSAGTLIVTSILTRPRLNDVSEAHPTYLTPNAKWLMAYWSVIYLCQIGFALLCVVGQKPETKKLLASGVGVRLALVNFLLAGWAVSWIINTHVSFIVGTSLLGAITLVLLITAGLLAFWLPADSRHPLDWLFVHVPIKMLLVSMIAVDFGQQLFMALEWDGGKGHDLDASVWPTFYTLMGVGAFNSLWIFTFSDLTWAASGIVLNLALLAHPKIPRHARPAEVTAAIICSIALQGTALLGSYAHKYIAHQREQRRIRLGSEDDAAARLQEAEAEAAAARARADAYAAQQNGGRLPHAGEDEEQGGVGVTRHLGSSGSSA
;
A
#
# COMPACT_ATOMS: atom_id res chain seq x y z
N MET A 1 48.34 56.28 18.61
CA MET A 1 46.93 56.47 18.19
C MET A 1 46.35 55.11 17.83
N SER A 2 45.36 54.71 18.60
CA SER A 2 44.87 53.35 18.80
C SER A 2 43.82 52.98 17.74
N ARG A 3 44.00 51.84 17.06
CA ARG A 3 42.96 51.25 16.20
C ARG A 3 41.96 50.47 17.07
N PRO A 4 40.64 50.66 16.91
CA PRO A 4 39.64 49.85 17.60
C PRO A 4 39.51 48.47 16.95
N SER A 5 39.48 47.45 17.80
CA SER A 5 39.29 46.04 17.49
C SER A 5 37.85 45.77 17.04
N SER A 6 37.65 45.38 15.78
CA SER A 6 36.38 44.79 15.30
C SER A 6 36.31 43.32 15.73
N ARG A 7 35.90 43.08 16.98
CA ARG A 7 35.78 41.76 17.60
C ARG A 7 34.35 41.20 17.47
N PHE A 8 33.78 41.22 16.26
CA PHE A 8 32.40 40.78 16.02
C PHE A 8 32.18 39.94 14.74
N ALA A 9 33.25 39.50 14.06
CA ALA A 9 33.13 38.73 12.81
C ALA A 9 33.26 37.20 12.97
N ASP A 10 33.49 36.68 14.17
CA ASP A 10 33.80 35.26 14.38
C ASP A 10 32.67 34.41 14.99
N HIS A 11 31.43 34.90 15.02
CA HIS A 11 30.27 34.01 15.22
C HIS A 11 29.83 33.38 13.90
N VAL A 12 30.82 32.76 13.22
CA VAL A 12 30.58 31.73 12.22
C VAL A 12 30.01 30.54 12.99
N TYR A 13 28.76 30.20 12.67
CA TYR A 13 28.08 28.98 13.07
C TYR A 13 28.99 27.79 12.79
N ARG A 14 29.75 27.34 13.80
CA ARG A 14 30.40 26.03 13.76
C ARG A 14 29.28 25.02 14.00
N PRO A 15 28.98 24.12 13.04
CA PRO A 15 28.07 23.02 13.33
C PRO A 15 28.66 22.25 14.50
N VAL A 16 27.90 22.18 15.59
CA VAL A 16 28.21 21.38 16.77
C VAL A 16 28.40 19.95 16.29
N GLN A 17 29.62 19.46 16.42
CA GLN A 17 29.98 18.08 16.16
C GLN A 17 29.12 17.22 17.10
N GLY A 18 28.36 16.31 16.50
CA GLY A 18 27.10 15.80 17.02
C GLY A 18 27.12 15.27 18.45
N ASP A 19 26.08 15.64 19.18
CA ASP A 19 25.64 14.93 20.38
C ASP A 19 25.25 13.49 19.97
N PRO A 20 25.92 12.44 20.48
CA PRO A 20 25.65 11.05 20.12
C PRO A 20 24.25 10.55 20.52
N GLY A 21 23.47 11.35 21.25
CA GLY A 21 22.08 11.05 21.60
C GLY A 21 21.01 11.67 20.67
N MET A 22 21.38 12.53 19.71
CA MET A 22 20.39 13.17 18.83
C MET A 22 20.13 12.33 17.57
N PRO A 23 18.86 12.06 17.21
CA PRO A 23 18.53 11.41 15.95
C PRO A 23 19.04 12.28 14.80
N ALA A 24 19.73 11.64 13.85
CA ALA A 24 20.35 12.33 12.71
C ALA A 24 19.34 13.29 12.04
N PRO A 25 19.74 14.54 11.73
CA PRO A 25 18.86 15.46 11.02
C PRO A 25 18.42 14.81 9.71
N ALA A 26 17.10 14.87 9.44
CA ALA A 26 16.52 14.28 8.25
C ALA A 26 17.28 14.74 6.99
N PRO A 27 17.53 13.84 6.01
CA PRO A 27 18.31 14.18 4.84
C PRO A 27 17.72 15.41 4.15
N VAL A 28 18.52 16.47 4.07
CA VAL A 28 18.14 17.72 3.40
C VAL A 28 18.02 17.40 1.91
N VAL A 29 16.80 17.34 1.41
CA VAL A 29 16.55 17.18 -0.03
C VAL A 29 17.21 18.35 -0.73
N SER A 30 18.14 18.05 -1.65
CA SER A 30 18.81 19.10 -2.43
C SER A 30 17.77 19.96 -3.14
N ALA A 31 17.82 21.29 -2.94
CA ALA A 31 16.90 22.24 -3.57
C ALA A 31 16.85 22.07 -5.11
N ALA A 32 17.94 21.63 -5.72
CA ALA A 32 18.03 21.31 -7.13
C ALA A 32 17.13 20.12 -7.53
N ALA A 33 17.04 19.08 -6.70
CA ALA A 33 16.18 17.93 -6.95
C ALA A 33 14.70 18.32 -6.87
N MET A 34 14.34 19.17 -5.91
CA MET A 34 12.97 19.67 -5.76
C MET A 34 12.55 20.56 -6.93
N THR A 35 13.44 21.44 -7.39
CA THR A 35 13.22 22.27 -8.59
C THR A 35 13.03 21.43 -9.84
N ARG A 36 13.82 20.36 -10.02
CA ARG A 36 13.68 19.45 -11.17
C ARG A 36 12.30 18.79 -11.18
N VAL A 37 11.80 18.31 -10.03
CA VAL A 37 10.47 17.69 -9.96
C VAL A 37 9.37 18.69 -10.29
N GLN A 38 9.46 19.92 -9.76
CA GLN A 38 8.47 20.97 -9.99
C GLN A 38 8.36 21.39 -11.47
N VAL A 39 9.44 21.35 -12.22
CA VAL A 39 9.43 21.64 -13.67
C VAL A 39 9.06 20.41 -14.49
N LEU A 40 9.61 19.25 -14.13
CA LEU A 40 9.47 18.02 -14.91
C LEU A 40 8.04 17.46 -14.85
N THR A 41 7.38 17.51 -13.70
CA THR A 41 6.01 16.99 -13.55
C THR A 41 5.00 17.69 -14.47
N PRO A 42 4.81 19.03 -14.42
CA PRO A 42 3.86 19.70 -15.32
C PRO A 42 4.24 19.54 -16.80
N LEU A 43 5.54 19.61 -17.12
CA LEU A 43 6.01 19.38 -18.49
C LEU A 43 5.63 18.00 -19.02
N SER A 44 5.84 16.95 -18.21
CA SER A 44 5.51 15.58 -18.60
C SER A 44 4.01 15.38 -18.86
N ILE A 45 3.15 16.01 -18.05
CA ILE A 45 1.70 15.95 -18.19
C ILE A 45 1.28 16.65 -19.49
N LEU A 46 1.84 17.83 -19.77
CA LEU A 46 1.55 18.56 -21.01
C LEU A 46 1.97 17.76 -22.25
N VAL A 47 3.15 17.14 -22.23
CA VAL A 47 3.63 16.30 -23.34
C VAL A 47 2.73 15.08 -23.51
N SER A 48 2.38 14.39 -22.43
CA SER A 48 1.53 13.20 -22.48
C SER A 48 0.11 13.50 -22.96
N ALA A 49 -0.55 14.46 -22.31
CA ALA A 49 -1.91 14.87 -22.67
C ALA A 49 -1.96 15.48 -24.07
N GLY A 50 -0.99 16.33 -24.42
CA GLY A 50 -0.88 16.93 -25.75
C GLY A 50 -0.75 15.87 -26.84
N THR A 51 0.13 14.89 -26.65
CA THR A 51 0.28 13.78 -27.60
C THR A 51 -1.01 12.98 -27.71
N LEU A 52 -1.66 12.59 -26.61
CA LEU A 52 -2.93 11.85 -26.67
C LEU A 52 -4.05 12.63 -27.36
N ILE A 53 -4.16 13.94 -27.12
CA ILE A 53 -5.14 14.81 -27.79
C ILE A 53 -4.87 14.85 -29.29
N VAL A 54 -3.61 15.06 -29.69
CA VAL A 54 -3.19 15.09 -31.09
C VAL A 54 -3.47 13.74 -31.77
N THR A 55 -3.09 12.63 -31.14
CA THR A 55 -3.30 11.28 -31.71
C THR A 55 -4.77 10.83 -31.71
N SER A 56 -5.60 11.40 -30.84
CA SER A 56 -7.03 11.09 -30.78
C SER A 56 -7.87 11.89 -31.78
N ILE A 57 -7.49 13.13 -32.07
CA ILE A 57 -8.35 14.07 -32.82
C ILE A 57 -7.71 14.52 -34.14
N LEU A 58 -6.42 14.85 -34.14
CA LEU A 58 -5.77 15.53 -35.26
C LEU A 58 -5.14 14.57 -36.28
N THR A 59 -4.60 13.42 -35.84
CA THR A 59 -3.92 12.49 -36.75
C THR A 59 -4.88 11.52 -37.42
N ARG A 60 -4.50 11.05 -38.61
CA ARG A 60 -5.12 9.87 -39.25
C ARG A 60 -4.05 8.79 -39.43
N PRO A 61 -4.29 7.55 -38.99
CA PRO A 61 -5.45 7.09 -38.22
C PRO A 61 -5.50 7.72 -36.81
N ARG A 62 -6.71 7.82 -36.24
CA ARG A 62 -6.92 8.19 -34.82
C ARG A 62 -6.77 6.98 -33.91
N LEU A 63 -6.55 7.19 -32.61
CA LEU A 63 -6.51 6.08 -31.63
C LEU A 63 -7.74 5.14 -31.74
N ASN A 64 -8.93 5.73 -31.87
CA ASN A 64 -10.17 4.97 -32.02
C ASN A 64 -10.25 4.23 -33.37
N ASP A 65 -9.73 4.82 -34.45
CA ASP A 65 -9.75 4.17 -35.77
C ASP A 65 -8.87 2.90 -35.75
N VAL A 66 -7.72 2.94 -35.06
CA VAL A 66 -6.86 1.76 -34.86
C VAL A 66 -7.54 0.72 -33.98
N SER A 67 -8.20 1.14 -32.89
CA SER A 67 -8.93 0.22 -32.01
C SER A 67 -10.10 -0.47 -32.71
N GLU A 68 -10.78 0.22 -33.64
CA GLU A 68 -11.85 -0.36 -34.45
C GLU A 68 -11.33 -1.28 -35.55
N ALA A 69 -10.12 -1.01 -36.06
CA ALA A 69 -9.46 -1.85 -37.06
C ALA A 69 -8.93 -3.17 -36.48
N HIS A 70 -8.59 -3.18 -35.19
CA HIS A 70 -8.02 -4.32 -34.46
C HIS A 70 -8.86 -4.65 -33.22
N PRO A 71 -10.13 -5.06 -33.38
CA PRO A 71 -11.01 -5.30 -32.24
C PRO A 71 -10.55 -6.54 -31.46
N THR A 72 -10.38 -6.42 -30.16
CA THR A 72 -10.09 -7.54 -29.25
C THR A 72 -11.22 -7.72 -28.25
N TYR A 73 -11.30 -8.89 -27.61
CA TYR A 73 -12.25 -9.09 -26.50
C TYR A 73 -11.97 -8.17 -25.29
N LEU A 74 -10.76 -7.62 -25.21
CA LEU A 74 -10.31 -6.64 -24.21
C LEU A 74 -10.54 -5.17 -24.63
N THR A 75 -11.17 -4.91 -25.78
CA THR A 75 -11.46 -3.54 -26.22
C THR A 75 -12.63 -2.97 -25.41
N PRO A 76 -12.43 -1.91 -24.62
CA PRO A 76 -13.48 -1.31 -23.79
C PRO A 76 -14.32 -0.31 -24.59
N ASN A 77 -15.49 0.05 -24.04
CA ASN A 77 -16.28 1.15 -24.58
C ASN A 77 -15.49 2.47 -24.55
N ALA A 78 -15.23 3.05 -25.72
CA ALA A 78 -14.44 4.26 -25.88
C ALA A 78 -14.93 5.44 -25.01
N LYS A 79 -16.25 5.62 -24.83
CA LYS A 79 -16.79 6.72 -24.01
C LYS A 79 -16.44 6.55 -22.54
N TRP A 80 -16.57 5.33 -22.02
CA TRP A 80 -16.21 5.01 -20.64
C TRP A 80 -14.71 5.15 -20.42
N LEU A 81 -13.91 4.65 -21.37
CA LEU A 81 -12.46 4.76 -21.32
C LEU A 81 -12.02 6.24 -21.32
N MET A 82 -12.57 7.07 -22.20
CA MET A 82 -12.27 8.51 -22.25
C MET A 82 -12.64 9.24 -20.95
N ALA A 83 -13.80 8.92 -20.35
CA ALA A 83 -14.19 9.49 -19.06
C ALA A 83 -13.20 9.09 -17.96
N TYR A 84 -12.79 7.83 -17.93
CA TYR A 84 -11.80 7.31 -16.98
C TYR A 84 -10.45 8.03 -17.11
N TRP A 85 -9.93 8.16 -18.34
CA TRP A 85 -8.67 8.87 -18.61
C TRP A 85 -8.77 10.37 -18.28
N SER A 86 -9.93 10.99 -18.49
CA SER A 86 -10.16 12.39 -18.14
C SER A 86 -10.01 12.62 -16.63
N VAL A 87 -10.52 11.71 -15.80
CA VAL A 87 -10.34 11.76 -14.34
C VAL A 87 -8.87 11.61 -13.96
N ILE A 88 -8.15 10.68 -14.59
CA ILE A 88 -6.70 10.52 -14.35
C ILE A 88 -5.96 11.84 -14.63
N TYR A 89 -6.16 12.44 -15.80
CA TYR A 89 -5.47 13.68 -16.16
C TYR A 89 -5.86 14.85 -15.26
N LEU A 90 -7.13 14.94 -14.85
CA LEU A 90 -7.56 15.93 -13.86
C LEU A 90 -6.82 15.77 -12.53
N CYS A 91 -6.69 14.54 -12.03
CA CYS A 91 -5.91 14.24 -10.83
C CYS A 91 -4.42 14.55 -11.01
N GLN A 92 -3.83 14.25 -12.17
CA GLN A 92 -2.43 14.56 -12.45
C GLN A 92 -2.17 16.08 -12.53
N ILE A 93 -3.09 16.86 -13.09
CA ILE A 93 -3.01 18.33 -13.05
C ILE A 93 -3.06 18.82 -11.61
N GLY A 94 -3.98 18.28 -10.79
CA GLY A 94 -4.03 18.57 -9.36
C GLY A 94 -2.72 18.22 -8.63
N PHE A 95 -2.09 17.10 -8.97
CA PHE A 95 -0.77 16.72 -8.46
C PHE A 95 0.31 17.74 -8.82
N ALA A 96 0.35 18.17 -10.09
CA ALA A 96 1.31 19.18 -10.53
C ALA A 96 1.13 20.50 -9.77
N LEU A 97 -0.12 20.93 -9.55
CA LEU A 97 -0.44 22.10 -8.75
C LEU A 97 0.01 21.94 -7.29
N LEU A 98 -0.21 20.76 -6.69
CA LEU A 98 0.30 20.47 -5.35
C LEU A 98 1.83 20.50 -5.29
N CYS A 99 2.54 20.05 -6.31
CA CYS A 99 4.00 20.12 -6.34
C CYS A 99 4.52 21.57 -6.38
N VAL A 100 3.81 22.46 -7.06
CA VAL A 100 4.18 23.88 -7.20
C VAL A 100 3.78 24.69 -5.95
N VAL A 101 2.56 24.50 -5.46
CA VAL A 101 1.98 25.30 -4.36
C VAL A 101 2.27 24.69 -2.98
N GLY A 102 2.38 23.37 -2.90
CA GLY A 102 2.52 22.62 -1.66
C GLY A 102 3.88 22.81 -1.00
N GLN A 103 3.96 23.73 -0.04
CA GLN A 103 5.16 23.91 0.79
C GLN A 103 5.23 22.97 2.01
N LYS A 104 4.24 22.09 2.19
CA LYS A 104 4.12 21.22 3.37
C LYS A 104 5.26 20.19 3.42
N PRO A 105 5.77 19.88 4.63
CA PRO A 105 6.89 18.95 4.80
C PRO A 105 6.56 17.52 4.34
N GLU A 106 5.30 17.10 4.44
CA GLU A 106 4.86 15.77 3.99
C GLU A 106 4.87 15.64 2.46
N THR A 107 4.37 16.65 1.75
CA THR A 107 4.46 16.73 0.29
C THR A 107 5.92 16.71 -0.16
N LYS A 108 6.82 17.42 0.55
CA LYS A 108 8.26 17.39 0.29
C LYS A 108 8.87 16.00 0.50
N LYS A 109 8.42 15.22 1.49
CA LYS A 109 8.85 13.84 1.71
C LYS A 109 8.42 12.90 0.56
N LEU A 110 7.22 13.10 0.03
CA LEU A 110 6.72 12.39 -1.15
C LEU A 110 7.48 12.77 -2.44
N LEU A 111 7.84 14.05 -2.60
CA LEU A 111 8.71 14.48 -3.70
C LEU A 111 10.12 13.89 -3.54
N ALA A 112 10.64 13.84 -2.32
CA ALA A 112 11.95 13.28 -2.00
C ALA A 112 12.04 11.78 -2.27
N SER A 113 10.93 11.03 -2.12
CA SER A 113 10.87 9.60 -2.42
C SER A 113 10.83 9.28 -3.93
N GLY A 114 10.89 10.31 -4.78
CA GLY A 114 11.01 10.19 -6.23
C GLY A 114 9.70 9.91 -6.96
N VAL A 115 8.55 10.00 -6.28
CA VAL A 115 7.22 9.74 -6.87
C VAL A 115 6.97 10.63 -8.09
N GLY A 116 7.28 11.92 -7.99
CA GLY A 116 7.09 12.88 -9.09
C GLY A 116 7.97 12.57 -10.32
N VAL A 117 9.19 12.08 -10.12
CA VAL A 117 10.10 11.69 -11.23
C VAL A 117 9.59 10.44 -11.93
N ARG A 118 9.14 9.44 -11.16
CA ARG A 118 8.58 8.19 -11.72
C ARG A 118 7.31 8.46 -12.52
N LEU A 119 6.42 9.30 -12.01
CA LEU A 119 5.22 9.71 -12.73
C LEU A 119 5.55 10.47 -14.01
N ALA A 120 6.54 11.36 -13.97
CA ALA A 120 6.98 12.07 -15.18
C ALA A 120 7.55 11.13 -16.24
N LEU A 121 8.37 10.14 -15.83
CA LEU A 121 8.86 9.10 -16.73
C LEU A 121 7.71 8.32 -17.38
N VAL A 122 6.72 7.90 -16.58
CA VAL A 122 5.52 7.21 -17.07
C VAL A 122 4.79 8.04 -18.12
N ASN A 123 4.61 9.35 -17.88
CA ASN A 123 3.94 10.24 -18.82
C ASN A 123 4.69 10.37 -20.15
N PHE A 124 6.02 10.43 -20.13
CA PHE A 124 6.82 10.43 -21.36
C PHE A 124 6.73 9.10 -22.11
N LEU A 125 6.81 7.97 -21.39
CA LEU A 125 6.63 6.65 -21.99
C LEU A 125 5.23 6.49 -22.60
N LEU A 126 4.20 7.03 -21.93
CA LEU A 126 2.82 6.99 -22.41
C LEU A 126 2.64 7.83 -23.69
N ALA A 127 3.33 8.98 -23.78
CA ALA A 127 3.38 9.76 -25.01
C ALA A 127 4.02 8.96 -26.15
N GLY A 128 5.14 8.28 -25.87
CA GLY A 128 5.79 7.38 -26.84
C GLY A 128 4.89 6.22 -27.27
N TRP A 129 4.15 5.65 -26.32
CA TRP A 129 3.18 4.60 -26.60
C TRP A 129 2.07 5.08 -27.55
N ALA A 130 1.50 6.26 -27.30
CA ALA A 130 0.45 6.82 -28.15
C ALA A 130 0.91 7.00 -29.61
N VAL A 131 2.18 7.38 -29.82
CA VAL A 131 2.78 7.45 -31.16
C VAL A 131 2.93 6.04 -31.76
N SER A 132 3.40 5.06 -30.99
CA SER A 132 3.51 3.68 -31.47
C SER A 132 2.16 3.05 -31.83
N TRP A 133 1.08 3.44 -31.15
CA TRP A 133 -0.29 3.00 -31.43
C TRP A 133 -0.76 3.45 -32.82
N ILE A 134 -0.62 4.75 -33.13
CA ILE A 134 -1.13 5.30 -34.40
C ILE A 134 -0.36 4.86 -35.64
N ILE A 135 0.88 4.39 -35.49
CA ILE A 135 1.68 3.87 -36.61
C ILE A 135 1.00 2.62 -37.20
N ASN A 136 0.23 1.87 -36.38
CA ASN A 136 -0.59 0.74 -36.81
C ASN A 136 0.18 -0.32 -37.62
N THR A 137 1.37 -0.69 -37.12
CA THR A 137 2.19 -1.78 -37.69
C THR A 137 2.45 -2.83 -36.62
N HIS A 138 2.69 -4.08 -37.05
CA HIS A 138 3.02 -5.16 -36.11
C HIS A 138 4.23 -4.82 -35.21
N VAL A 139 5.29 -4.23 -35.79
CA VAL A 139 6.48 -3.79 -35.02
C VAL A 139 6.10 -2.70 -34.02
N SER A 140 5.23 -1.76 -34.39
CA SER A 140 4.81 -0.71 -33.47
C SER A 140 3.94 -1.23 -32.33
N PHE A 141 3.19 -2.32 -32.53
CA PHE A 141 2.48 -3.01 -31.45
C PHE A 141 3.42 -3.71 -30.46
N ILE A 142 4.51 -4.32 -30.94
CA ILE A 142 5.54 -4.91 -30.08
C ILE A 142 6.24 -3.82 -29.25
N VAL A 143 6.61 -2.71 -29.90
CA VAL A 143 7.21 -1.55 -29.22
C VAL A 143 6.23 -0.96 -28.21
N GLY A 144 4.96 -0.78 -28.60
CA GLY A 144 3.90 -0.30 -27.71
C GLY A 144 3.70 -1.20 -26.50
N THR A 145 3.68 -2.52 -26.69
CA THR A 145 3.59 -3.51 -25.61
C THR A 145 4.77 -3.40 -24.66
N SER A 146 5.98 -3.22 -25.19
CA SER A 146 7.20 -3.05 -24.41
C SER A 146 7.17 -1.76 -23.56
N LEU A 147 6.68 -0.66 -24.14
CA LEU A 147 6.47 0.61 -23.44
C LEU A 147 5.42 0.48 -22.33
N LEU A 148 4.27 -0.15 -22.61
CA LEU A 148 3.25 -0.41 -21.60
C LEU A 148 3.75 -1.33 -20.48
N GLY A 149 4.57 -2.34 -20.81
CA GLY A 149 5.22 -3.19 -19.82
C GLY A 149 6.16 -2.40 -18.90
N ALA A 150 6.98 -1.52 -19.46
CA ALA A 150 7.85 -0.61 -18.70
C ALA A 150 7.04 0.35 -17.81
N ILE A 151 5.97 0.95 -18.35
CA ILE A 151 5.05 1.81 -17.61
C ILE A 151 4.43 1.05 -16.43
N THR A 152 3.90 -0.15 -16.70
CA THR A 152 3.28 -1.01 -15.70
C THR A 152 4.26 -1.34 -14.57
N LEU A 153 5.50 -1.70 -14.91
CA LEU A 153 6.53 -2.03 -13.92
C LEU A 153 6.87 -0.81 -13.04
N VAL A 154 7.09 0.37 -13.65
CA VAL A 154 7.39 1.60 -12.90
C VAL A 154 6.22 1.97 -11.98
N LEU A 155 4.99 1.85 -12.48
CA LEU A 155 3.79 2.13 -11.68
C LEU A 155 3.57 1.11 -10.57
N LEU A 156 3.82 -0.18 -10.82
CA LEU A 156 3.69 -1.24 -9.81
C LEU A 156 4.68 -1.05 -8.67
N ILE A 157 5.95 -0.74 -9.00
CA ILE A 157 6.97 -0.38 -8.01
C ILE A 157 6.52 0.85 -7.22
N THR A 158 6.02 1.87 -7.90
CA THR A 158 5.58 3.12 -7.25
C THR A 158 4.37 2.88 -6.33
N ALA A 159 3.38 2.11 -6.77
CA ALA A 159 2.20 1.76 -5.99
C ALA A 159 2.57 0.88 -4.78
N GLY A 160 3.48 -0.07 -4.94
CA GLY A 160 4.03 -0.86 -3.83
C GLY A 160 4.75 0.01 -2.80
N LEU A 161 5.59 0.95 -3.25
CA LEU A 161 6.26 1.90 -2.36
C LEU A 161 5.25 2.76 -1.58
N LEU A 162 4.21 3.25 -2.23
CA LEU A 162 3.13 3.99 -1.58
C LEU A 162 2.31 3.12 -0.62
N ALA A 163 2.07 1.85 -0.94
CA ALA A 163 1.31 0.96 -0.09
C ALA A 163 2.07 0.57 1.20
N PHE A 164 3.37 0.27 1.08
CA PHE A 164 4.16 -0.26 2.20
C PHE A 164 4.93 0.80 3.00
N TRP A 165 5.45 1.84 2.34
CA TRP A 165 6.41 2.77 2.96
C TRP A 165 5.82 4.15 3.24
N LEU A 166 4.84 4.59 2.45
CA LEU A 166 4.17 5.88 2.62
C LEU A 166 2.64 5.70 2.59
N PRO A 167 2.05 4.95 3.55
CA PRO A 167 0.63 4.72 3.59
C PRO A 167 -0.12 6.05 3.71
N ALA A 168 -1.28 6.13 3.07
CA ALA A 168 -2.08 7.34 3.05
C ALA A 168 -2.61 7.68 4.44
N ASP A 169 -2.33 8.90 4.91
CA ASP A 169 -2.92 9.42 6.13
C ASP A 169 -4.33 9.99 5.82
N SER A 170 -5.32 9.58 6.61
CA SER A 170 -6.70 10.08 6.50
C SER A 170 -6.83 11.56 6.84
N ARG A 171 -5.81 12.15 7.49
CA ARG A 171 -5.76 13.59 7.83
C ARG A 171 -5.44 14.49 6.63
N HIS A 172 -4.93 13.92 5.54
CA HIS A 172 -4.51 14.66 4.34
C HIS A 172 -5.21 14.12 3.07
N PRO A 173 -6.53 14.32 2.95
CA PRO A 173 -7.33 13.74 1.86
C PRO A 173 -6.94 14.25 0.47
N LEU A 174 -6.41 15.47 0.35
CA LEU A 174 -5.94 16.02 -0.92
C LEU A 174 -4.65 15.34 -1.40
N ASP A 175 -3.74 15.00 -0.49
CA ASP A 175 -2.50 14.30 -0.84
C ASP A 175 -2.83 12.85 -1.24
N TRP A 176 -3.82 12.23 -0.60
CA TRP A 176 -4.36 10.96 -1.09
C TRP A 176 -4.96 11.08 -2.50
N LEU A 177 -5.86 12.06 -2.71
CA LEU A 177 -6.60 12.23 -3.96
C LEU A 177 -5.71 12.59 -5.15
N PHE A 178 -4.67 13.39 -4.96
CA PHE A 178 -3.84 13.85 -6.07
C PHE A 178 -2.53 13.07 -6.20
N VAL A 179 -2.03 12.43 -5.15
CA VAL A 179 -0.79 11.61 -5.28
C VAL A 179 -1.14 10.15 -5.54
N HIS A 180 -2.00 9.56 -4.70
CA HIS A 180 -2.22 8.11 -4.72
C HIS A 180 -3.19 7.69 -5.81
N VAL A 181 -4.31 8.42 -5.93
CA VAL A 181 -5.38 8.06 -6.87
C VAL A 181 -4.90 8.00 -8.33
N PRO A 182 -4.23 9.03 -8.91
CA PRO A 182 -3.85 8.95 -10.32
C PRO A 182 -2.85 7.83 -10.60
N ILE A 183 -1.91 7.56 -9.69
CA ILE A 183 -0.94 6.46 -9.84
C ILE A 183 -1.65 5.11 -9.85
N LYS A 184 -2.57 4.90 -8.89
CA LYS A 184 -3.34 3.65 -8.79
C LYS A 184 -4.29 3.47 -9.96
N MET A 185 -5.05 4.50 -10.33
CA MET A 185 -5.94 4.46 -11.49
C MET A 185 -5.17 4.17 -12.78
N LEU A 186 -4.04 4.84 -12.97
CA LEU A 186 -3.20 4.60 -14.15
C LEU A 186 -2.65 3.16 -14.15
N LEU A 187 -2.14 2.67 -13.02
CA LEU A 187 -1.66 1.29 -12.93
C LEU A 187 -2.77 0.27 -13.24
N VAL A 188 -3.96 0.48 -12.68
CA VAL A 188 -5.10 -0.41 -12.89
C VAL A 188 -5.54 -0.42 -14.37
N SER A 189 -5.49 0.71 -15.08
CA SER A 189 -5.80 0.72 -16.52
C SER A 189 -4.77 -0.05 -17.33
N MET A 190 -3.49 0.13 -17.02
CA MET A 190 -2.40 -0.57 -17.70
C MET A 190 -2.56 -2.09 -17.57
N ILE A 191 -2.78 -2.60 -16.36
CA ILE A 191 -2.89 -4.06 -16.14
C ILE A 191 -4.22 -4.64 -16.60
N ALA A 192 -5.34 -3.91 -16.45
CA ALA A 192 -6.67 -4.45 -16.72
C ALA A 192 -7.07 -4.38 -18.19
N VAL A 193 -6.54 -3.40 -18.93
CA VAL A 193 -6.98 -3.11 -20.29
C VAL A 193 -5.80 -2.89 -21.21
N ASP A 194 -5.02 -1.82 -21.01
CA ASP A 194 -4.13 -1.28 -22.05
C ASP A 194 -3.04 -2.28 -22.45
N PHE A 195 -2.38 -2.91 -21.46
CA PHE A 195 -1.33 -3.90 -21.71
C PHE A 195 -1.88 -5.14 -22.40
N GLY A 196 -3.00 -5.68 -21.92
CA GLY A 196 -3.62 -6.87 -22.50
C GLY A 196 -4.10 -6.62 -23.93
N GLN A 197 -4.77 -5.49 -24.18
CA GLN A 197 -5.24 -5.13 -25.51
C GLN A 197 -4.07 -5.01 -26.50
N GLN A 198 -3.02 -4.28 -26.13
CA GLN A 198 -1.84 -4.12 -26.99
C GLN A 198 -1.11 -5.44 -27.23
N LEU A 199 -0.95 -6.26 -26.19
CA LEU A 199 -0.31 -7.57 -26.28
C LEU A 199 -1.06 -8.48 -27.25
N PHE A 200 -2.40 -8.48 -27.20
CA PHE A 200 -3.22 -9.30 -28.10
C PHE A 200 -3.07 -8.85 -29.55
N MET A 201 -2.99 -7.54 -29.79
CA MET A 201 -2.69 -7.01 -31.13
C MET A 201 -1.27 -7.36 -31.59
N ALA A 202 -0.29 -7.39 -30.67
CA ALA A 202 1.08 -7.80 -30.97
C ALA A 202 1.26 -9.31 -31.18
N LEU A 203 0.30 -10.13 -30.72
CA LEU A 203 0.25 -11.58 -30.93
C LEU A 203 -0.69 -11.98 -32.08
N GLU A 204 -1.25 -10.99 -32.79
CA GLU A 204 -2.23 -11.21 -33.87
C GLU A 204 -3.49 -11.96 -33.39
N TRP A 205 -3.85 -11.79 -32.11
CA TRP A 205 -5.05 -12.30 -31.45
C TRP A 205 -6.17 -11.25 -31.41
N ASP A 206 -6.33 -10.53 -32.52
CA ASP A 206 -7.32 -9.48 -32.73
C ASP A 206 -8.19 -9.82 -33.95
N GLY A 207 -9.32 -9.12 -34.11
CA GLY A 207 -10.22 -9.29 -35.25
C GLY A 207 -9.78 -8.52 -36.50
N GLY A 208 -8.48 -8.23 -36.63
CA GLY A 208 -7.87 -7.61 -37.80
C GLY A 208 -8.01 -8.45 -39.06
N LYS A 209 -7.62 -7.88 -40.21
CA LYS A 209 -7.78 -8.57 -41.50
C LYS A 209 -6.92 -9.85 -41.56
N GLY A 210 -7.59 -11.01 -41.57
CA GLY A 210 -6.94 -12.32 -41.72
C GLY A 210 -6.56 -13.00 -40.41
N HIS A 211 -6.88 -12.39 -39.26
CA HIS A 211 -6.61 -12.94 -37.94
C HIS A 211 -7.85 -13.66 -37.39
N ASP A 212 -7.62 -14.71 -36.61
CA ASP A 212 -8.68 -15.51 -35.98
C ASP A 212 -8.92 -15.04 -34.54
N LEU A 213 -9.99 -14.28 -34.36
CA LEU A 213 -10.38 -13.79 -33.04
C LEU A 213 -10.82 -14.95 -32.11
N ASP A 214 -11.33 -16.06 -32.63
CA ASP A 214 -11.85 -17.15 -31.82
C ASP A 214 -10.71 -17.93 -31.12
N ALA A 215 -9.51 -17.90 -31.68
CA ALA A 215 -8.31 -18.43 -31.01
C ALA A 215 -7.96 -17.65 -29.72
N SER A 216 -8.38 -16.38 -29.61
CA SER A 216 -8.07 -15.49 -28.48
C SER A 216 -9.01 -15.65 -27.28
N VAL A 217 -10.06 -16.47 -27.37
CA VAL A 217 -11.10 -16.61 -26.33
C VAL A 217 -10.51 -17.08 -25.00
N TRP A 218 -9.78 -18.20 -25.01
CA TRP A 218 -9.16 -18.76 -23.81
C TRP A 218 -8.04 -17.89 -23.25
N PRO A 219 -7.09 -17.36 -24.05
CA PRO A 219 -6.16 -16.36 -23.58
C PRO A 219 -6.85 -15.17 -22.90
N THR A 220 -7.90 -14.63 -23.51
CA THR A 220 -8.68 -13.52 -22.93
C THR A 220 -9.27 -13.92 -21.57
N PHE A 221 -9.89 -15.09 -21.49
CA PHE A 221 -10.47 -15.61 -20.25
C PHE A 221 -9.42 -15.67 -19.14
N TYR A 222 -8.26 -16.26 -19.41
CA TYR A 222 -7.18 -16.37 -18.43
C TYR A 222 -6.60 -15.01 -18.04
N THR A 223 -6.45 -14.09 -18.98
CA THR A 223 -5.99 -12.72 -18.68
C THR A 223 -6.98 -12.00 -17.76
N LEU A 224 -8.28 -12.03 -18.07
CA LEU A 224 -9.31 -11.38 -17.25
C LEU A 224 -9.42 -11.98 -15.85
N MET A 225 -9.39 -13.31 -15.75
CA MET A 225 -9.43 -14.01 -14.46
C MET A 225 -8.15 -13.79 -13.65
N GLY A 226 -6.98 -13.86 -14.29
CA GLY A 226 -5.68 -13.65 -13.64
C GLY A 226 -5.54 -12.23 -13.10
N VAL A 227 -5.84 -11.22 -13.93
CA VAL A 227 -5.82 -9.81 -13.50
C VAL A 227 -6.91 -9.53 -12.47
N GLY A 228 -8.11 -10.12 -12.64
CA GLY A 228 -9.21 -10.01 -11.67
C GLY A 228 -8.84 -10.57 -10.29
N ALA A 229 -8.21 -11.75 -10.26
CA ALA A 229 -7.73 -12.37 -9.02
C ALA A 229 -6.60 -11.55 -8.38
N PHE A 230 -5.63 -11.08 -9.17
CA PHE A 230 -4.56 -10.21 -8.68
C PHE A 230 -5.12 -8.92 -8.07
N ASN A 231 -6.04 -8.25 -8.76
CA ASN A 231 -6.71 -7.04 -8.26
C ASN A 231 -7.45 -7.33 -6.96
N SER A 232 -8.19 -8.43 -6.90
CA SER A 232 -8.96 -8.82 -5.71
C SER A 232 -8.06 -9.10 -4.51
N LEU A 233 -6.93 -9.78 -4.72
CA LEU A 233 -5.93 -10.00 -3.68
C LEU A 233 -5.38 -8.67 -3.17
N TRP A 234 -4.98 -7.77 -4.08
CA TRP A 234 -4.48 -6.44 -3.72
C TRP A 234 -5.52 -5.64 -2.92
N ILE A 235 -6.76 -5.59 -3.40
CA ILE A 235 -7.87 -4.89 -2.74
C ILE A 235 -8.10 -5.47 -1.35
N PHE A 236 -8.11 -6.79 -1.19
CA PHE A 236 -8.31 -7.43 0.10
C PHE A 236 -7.20 -7.07 1.09
N THR A 237 -5.93 -7.16 0.66
CA THR A 237 -4.76 -6.88 1.50
C THR A 237 -4.69 -5.43 1.96
N PHE A 238 -4.93 -4.46 1.06
CA PHE A 238 -4.75 -3.04 1.37
C PHE A 238 -6.07 -2.29 1.66
N SER A 239 -7.23 -2.92 1.48
CA SER A 239 -8.56 -2.29 1.49
C SER A 239 -8.62 -1.04 0.62
N ASP A 240 -8.09 -1.15 -0.60
CA ASP A 240 -7.88 -0.02 -1.50
C ASP A 240 -9.13 0.27 -2.34
N LEU A 241 -9.94 1.23 -1.88
CA LEU A 241 -11.17 1.63 -2.56
C LEU A 241 -10.93 2.16 -3.98
N THR A 242 -9.85 2.92 -4.19
CA THR A 242 -9.54 3.46 -5.53
C THR A 242 -9.23 2.34 -6.50
N TRP A 243 -8.44 1.35 -6.06
CA TRP A 243 -8.11 0.19 -6.88
C TRP A 243 -9.36 -0.60 -7.27
N ALA A 244 -10.25 -0.85 -6.30
CA ALA A 244 -11.51 -1.56 -6.53
C ALA A 244 -12.45 -0.79 -7.47
N ALA A 245 -12.67 0.50 -7.22
CA ALA A 245 -13.53 1.32 -8.07
C ALA A 245 -13.01 1.38 -9.51
N SER A 246 -11.69 1.53 -9.67
CA SER A 246 -11.04 1.57 -10.99
C SER A 246 -11.22 0.26 -11.74
N GLY A 247 -10.93 -0.87 -11.10
CA GLY A 247 -11.04 -2.17 -11.72
C GLY A 247 -12.49 -2.51 -12.08
N ILE A 248 -13.46 -2.18 -11.22
CA ILE A 248 -14.89 -2.38 -11.50
C ILE A 248 -15.33 -1.51 -12.69
N VAL A 249 -14.99 -0.21 -12.72
CA VAL A 249 -15.37 0.69 -13.81
C VAL A 249 -14.80 0.24 -15.15
N LEU A 250 -13.55 -0.24 -15.19
CA LEU A 250 -12.94 -0.74 -16.43
C LEU A 250 -13.59 -2.05 -16.88
N ASN A 251 -13.91 -2.98 -15.96
CA ASN A 251 -14.65 -4.19 -16.32
C ASN A 251 -16.08 -3.88 -16.80
N LEU A 252 -16.74 -2.87 -16.23
CA LEU A 252 -18.02 -2.36 -16.73
C LEU A 252 -17.86 -1.73 -18.12
N ALA A 253 -16.76 -1.00 -18.37
CA ALA A 253 -16.45 -0.45 -19.69
C ALA A 253 -16.26 -1.55 -20.75
N LEU A 254 -15.63 -2.67 -20.37
CA LEU A 254 -15.55 -3.87 -21.22
C LEU A 254 -16.96 -4.43 -21.49
N LEU A 255 -17.79 -4.61 -20.46
CA LEU A 255 -19.14 -5.16 -20.60
C LEU A 255 -20.07 -4.27 -21.44
N ALA A 256 -19.95 -2.95 -21.30
CA ALA A 256 -20.73 -1.95 -22.01
C ALA A 256 -20.29 -1.74 -23.47
N HIS A 257 -19.30 -2.48 -23.96
CA HIS A 257 -18.86 -2.38 -25.35
C HIS A 257 -19.96 -2.92 -26.29
N PRO A 258 -20.61 -2.10 -27.13
CA PRO A 258 -21.86 -2.47 -27.77
C PRO A 258 -21.72 -3.53 -28.86
N LYS A 259 -20.58 -3.56 -29.57
CA LYS A 259 -20.39 -4.39 -30.77
C LYS A 259 -18.92 -4.70 -30.98
N ILE A 260 -18.50 -5.95 -30.79
CA ILE A 260 -17.29 -6.44 -31.45
C ILE A 260 -17.70 -6.71 -32.90
N PRO A 261 -17.07 -6.09 -33.91
CA PRO A 261 -17.47 -6.30 -35.30
C PRO A 261 -17.49 -7.79 -35.63
N ARG A 262 -18.62 -8.28 -36.16
CA ARG A 262 -18.84 -9.64 -36.69
C ARG A 262 -18.88 -10.79 -35.68
N HIS A 263 -18.58 -10.57 -34.40
CA HIS A 263 -18.63 -11.62 -33.38
C HIS A 263 -19.42 -11.18 -32.13
N ALA A 264 -20.34 -12.03 -31.67
CA ALA A 264 -20.88 -11.90 -30.34
C ALA A 264 -19.78 -12.23 -29.32
N ARG A 265 -19.72 -11.50 -28.20
CA ARG A 265 -18.74 -11.84 -27.16
C ARG A 265 -19.07 -13.24 -26.61
N PRO A 266 -18.10 -14.17 -26.58
CA PRO A 266 -18.30 -15.51 -26.05
C PRO A 266 -18.80 -15.47 -24.60
N ALA A 267 -19.54 -16.51 -24.21
CA ALA A 267 -20.10 -16.62 -22.87
C ALA A 267 -18.98 -16.71 -21.82
N GLU A 268 -17.87 -17.34 -22.16
CA GLU A 268 -16.68 -17.53 -21.34
C GLU A 268 -16.05 -16.19 -20.97
N VAL A 269 -15.81 -15.32 -21.95
CA VAL A 269 -15.25 -13.98 -21.73
C VAL A 269 -16.21 -13.14 -20.88
N THR A 270 -17.51 -13.20 -21.18
CA THR A 270 -18.52 -12.45 -20.42
C THR A 270 -18.58 -12.93 -18.96
N ALA A 271 -18.54 -14.24 -18.74
CA ALA A 271 -18.48 -14.84 -17.41
C ALA A 271 -17.21 -14.42 -16.65
N ALA A 272 -16.05 -14.36 -17.33
CA ALA A 272 -14.80 -13.89 -16.72
C ALA A 272 -14.89 -12.42 -16.27
N ILE A 273 -15.48 -11.54 -17.07
CA ILE A 273 -15.70 -10.12 -16.69
C ILE A 273 -16.59 -10.03 -15.44
N ILE A 274 -17.72 -10.73 -15.44
CA ILE A 274 -18.67 -10.73 -14.31
C ILE A 274 -18.00 -11.31 -13.06
N CYS A 275 -17.27 -12.42 -13.20
CA CYS A 275 -16.53 -13.04 -12.11
C CYS A 275 -15.46 -12.09 -11.55
N SER A 276 -14.71 -11.41 -12.40
CA SER A 276 -13.71 -10.40 -12.00
C SER A 276 -14.34 -9.24 -11.22
N ILE A 277 -15.49 -8.73 -11.65
CA ILE A 277 -16.25 -7.71 -10.91
C ILE A 277 -16.68 -8.24 -9.54
N ALA A 278 -17.25 -9.46 -9.49
CA ALA A 278 -17.72 -10.08 -8.26
C ALA A 278 -16.57 -10.34 -7.28
N LEU A 279 -15.41 -10.81 -7.76
CA LEU A 279 -14.22 -11.03 -6.95
C LEU A 279 -13.70 -9.72 -6.34
N GLN A 280 -13.63 -8.65 -7.13
CA GLN A 280 -13.16 -7.35 -6.63
C GLN A 280 -14.15 -6.74 -5.62
N GLY A 281 -15.45 -6.84 -5.89
CA GLY A 281 -16.50 -6.37 -4.99
C GLY A 281 -16.51 -7.14 -3.66
N THR A 282 -16.43 -8.47 -3.72
CA THR A 282 -16.37 -9.31 -2.52
C THR A 282 -15.06 -9.13 -1.75
N ALA A 283 -13.93 -8.93 -2.41
CA ALA A 283 -12.66 -8.59 -1.78
C ALA A 283 -12.73 -7.26 -1.02
N LEU A 284 -13.36 -6.23 -1.61
CA LEU A 284 -13.54 -4.95 -0.95
C LEU A 284 -14.42 -5.09 0.30
N LEU A 285 -15.58 -5.73 0.17
CA LEU A 285 -16.48 -5.97 1.31
C LEU A 285 -15.81 -6.83 2.40
N GLY A 286 -15.10 -7.88 1.99
CA GLY A 286 -14.33 -8.75 2.88
C GLY A 286 -13.25 -7.99 3.64
N SER A 287 -12.55 -7.06 2.97
CA SER A 287 -11.53 -6.24 3.60
C SER A 287 -12.09 -5.33 4.69
N TYR A 288 -13.25 -4.70 4.46
CA TYR A 288 -13.93 -3.87 5.45
C TYR A 288 -14.50 -4.71 6.59
N ALA A 289 -15.12 -5.86 6.29
CA ALA A 289 -15.63 -6.77 7.30
C ALA A 289 -14.50 -7.29 8.21
N HIS A 290 -13.35 -7.64 7.62
CA HIS A 290 -12.17 -8.08 8.38
C HIS A 290 -11.66 -6.99 9.31
N LYS A 291 -11.50 -5.74 8.82
CA LYS A 291 -11.10 -4.59 9.64
C LYS A 291 -12.08 -4.30 10.77
N TYR A 292 -13.37 -4.37 10.48
CA TYR A 292 -14.42 -4.16 11.48
C TYR A 292 -14.36 -5.22 12.59
N ILE A 293 -14.21 -6.50 12.23
CA ILE A 293 -14.09 -7.60 13.21
C ILE A 293 -12.78 -7.48 14.02
N ALA A 294 -11.67 -7.14 13.38
CA ALA A 294 -10.38 -6.94 14.05
C ALA A 294 -10.47 -5.82 15.09
N HIS A 295 -11.05 -4.68 14.73
CA HIS A 295 -11.26 -3.56 15.64
C HIS A 295 -12.17 -3.93 16.82
N GLN A 296 -13.24 -4.69 16.58
CA GLN A 296 -14.10 -5.21 17.65
C GLN A 296 -13.35 -6.15 18.60
N ARG A 297 -12.44 -6.99 18.08
CA ARG A 297 -11.60 -7.88 18.90
C ARG A 297 -10.60 -7.08 19.74
N GLU A 298 -9.99 -6.05 19.17
CA GLU A 298 -9.08 -5.16 19.91
C GLU A 298 -9.82 -4.41 21.02
N GLN A 299 -10.99 -3.85 20.73
CA GLN A 299 -11.83 -3.19 21.74
C GLN A 299 -12.28 -4.15 22.85
N ARG A 300 -12.66 -5.39 22.51
CA ARG A 300 -13.00 -6.43 23.50
C ARG A 300 -11.79 -6.88 24.32
N ARG A 301 -10.61 -6.96 23.70
CA ARG A 301 -9.35 -7.31 24.38
C ARG A 301 -8.90 -6.21 25.34
N ILE A 302 -9.08 -4.94 24.97
CA ILE A 302 -8.80 -3.80 25.86
C ILE A 302 -9.81 -3.77 27.01
N ARG A 303 -11.09 -4.10 26.77
CA ARG A 303 -12.11 -4.20 27.82
C ARG A 303 -11.88 -5.33 28.85
N LEU A 304 -11.18 -6.40 28.48
CA LEU A 304 -10.73 -7.43 29.41
C LEU A 304 -9.39 -7.07 30.08
N GLY A 305 -8.65 -6.09 29.57
CA GLY A 305 -7.33 -5.71 30.09
C GLY A 305 -7.32 -4.49 31.01
N SER A 306 -8.35 -3.63 30.95
CA SER A 306 -8.37 -2.36 31.68
C SER A 306 -9.11 -2.50 33.00
N GLU A 307 -8.33 -2.53 34.08
CA GLU A 307 -8.72 -2.28 35.48
C GLU A 307 -9.51 -3.38 36.20
N ASP A 308 -10.59 -3.94 35.62
CA ASP A 308 -11.43 -4.93 36.32
C ASP A 308 -10.72 -6.29 36.50
N ASP A 309 -10.03 -6.79 35.47
CA ASP A 309 -9.27 -8.06 35.56
C ASP A 309 -7.99 -7.94 36.41
N ALA A 310 -7.41 -6.74 36.46
CA ALA A 310 -6.23 -6.48 37.30
C ALA A 310 -6.63 -6.35 38.78
N ALA A 311 -7.75 -5.66 39.06
CA ALA A 311 -8.33 -5.56 40.39
C ALA A 311 -8.84 -6.92 40.89
N ALA A 312 -9.49 -7.71 40.03
CA ALA A 312 -9.94 -9.06 40.38
C ALA A 312 -8.77 -9.99 40.74
N ARG A 313 -7.66 -9.95 39.99
CA ARG A 313 -6.45 -10.73 40.31
C ARG A 313 -5.77 -10.27 41.60
N LEU A 314 -5.79 -8.96 41.89
CA LEU A 314 -5.27 -8.43 43.15
C LEU A 314 -6.14 -8.85 44.34
N GLN A 315 -7.47 -8.83 44.19
CA GLN A 315 -8.41 -9.30 45.21
C GLN A 315 -8.28 -10.81 45.46
N GLU A 316 -8.11 -11.62 44.41
CA GLU A 316 -7.84 -13.06 44.57
C GLU A 316 -6.51 -13.29 45.29
N ALA A 317 -5.44 -12.57 44.93
CA ALA A 317 -4.14 -12.69 45.61
C ALA A 317 -4.19 -12.24 47.08
N GLU A 318 -4.93 -11.18 47.40
CA GLU A 318 -5.16 -10.74 48.78
C GLU A 318 -6.00 -11.75 49.57
N ALA A 319 -7.02 -12.34 48.95
CA ALA A 319 -7.85 -13.37 49.57
C ALA A 319 -7.04 -14.66 49.85
N GLU A 320 -6.19 -15.08 48.92
CA GLU A 320 -5.27 -16.21 49.12
C GLU A 320 -4.25 -15.93 50.21
N ALA A 321 -3.67 -14.72 50.25
CA ALA A 321 -2.74 -14.31 51.30
C ALA A 321 -3.41 -14.25 52.68
N ALA A 322 -4.66 -13.78 52.76
CA ALA A 322 -5.44 -13.78 53.99
C ALA A 322 -5.78 -15.21 54.44
N ALA A 323 -6.17 -16.09 53.52
CA ALA A 323 -6.41 -17.51 53.82
C ALA A 323 -5.14 -18.23 54.30
N ALA A 324 -3.98 -17.92 53.70
CA ALA A 324 -2.69 -18.46 54.14
C ALA A 324 -2.31 -18.00 55.56
N ARG A 325 -2.54 -16.73 55.90
CA ARG A 325 -2.33 -16.20 57.25
C ARG A 325 -3.26 -16.86 58.27
N ALA A 326 -4.55 -16.99 57.96
CA ALA A 326 -5.50 -17.68 58.84
C ALA A 326 -5.12 -19.15 59.09
N ARG A 327 -4.60 -19.85 58.08
CA ARG A 327 -4.07 -21.22 58.23
C ARG A 327 -2.83 -21.26 59.13
N ALA A 328 -1.91 -20.29 58.98
CA ALA A 328 -0.72 -20.20 59.83
C ALA A 328 -1.07 -19.91 61.29
N ASP A 329 -2.02 -18.99 61.54
CA ASP A 329 -2.49 -18.64 62.89
C ASP A 329 -3.21 -19.82 63.56
N ALA A 330 -4.03 -20.57 62.80
CA ALA A 330 -4.66 -21.80 63.29
C ALA A 330 -3.63 -22.86 63.68
N TYR A 331 -2.56 -23.00 62.89
CA TYR A 331 -1.46 -23.93 63.19
C TYR A 331 -0.69 -23.51 64.45
N ALA A 332 -0.42 -22.20 64.61
CA ALA A 332 0.24 -21.66 65.79
C ALA A 332 -0.61 -21.80 67.07
N ALA A 333 -1.91 -21.58 66.99
CA ALA A 333 -2.84 -21.77 68.10
C ALA A 333 -2.90 -23.24 68.55
N GLN A 334 -2.88 -24.18 67.60
CA GLN A 334 -2.85 -25.61 67.90
C GLN A 334 -1.53 -26.04 68.56
N GLN A 335 -0.41 -25.42 68.18
CA GLN A 335 0.90 -25.68 68.77
C GLN A 335 1.01 -25.13 70.21
N ASN A 336 0.39 -23.98 70.49
CA ASN A 336 0.42 -23.36 71.82
C ASN A 336 -0.58 -24.00 72.80
N GLY A 337 -1.68 -24.58 72.29
CA GLY A 337 -2.67 -25.32 73.09
C GLY A 337 -2.19 -26.68 73.62
N GLY A 338 -1.02 -27.16 73.18
CA GLY A 338 -0.43 -28.43 73.65
C GLY A 338 0.53 -28.30 74.84
N ARG A 339 0.80 -27.10 75.35
CA ARG A 339 1.75 -26.90 76.45
C ARG A 339 1.04 -26.97 77.81
N LEU A 340 0.82 -28.19 78.29
CA LEU A 340 0.51 -28.43 79.70
C LEU A 340 1.69 -27.95 80.57
N PRO A 341 1.44 -27.29 81.71
CA PRO A 341 2.49 -26.85 82.61
C PRO A 341 3.02 -28.07 83.39
N HIS A 342 4.17 -28.61 82.97
CA HIS A 342 4.95 -29.49 83.84
C HIS A 342 5.70 -28.63 84.85
N ALA A 343 5.26 -28.72 86.10
CA ALA A 343 6.02 -28.33 87.27
C ALA A 343 7.29 -29.18 87.37
N GLY A 344 8.34 -28.55 87.89
CA GLY A 344 9.73 -28.96 87.74
C GLY A 344 10.13 -30.23 88.49
N GLU A 345 11.33 -30.69 88.13
CA GLU A 345 12.29 -31.35 89.00
C GLU A 345 13.68 -31.12 88.40
N ASP A 346 14.63 -30.92 89.31
CA ASP A 346 16.05 -30.65 89.10
C ASP A 346 16.80 -31.89 88.57
N GLU A 347 18.14 -31.76 88.49
CA GLU A 347 19.15 -32.79 88.16
C GLU A 347 19.38 -33.04 86.66
N GLU A 348 20.59 -33.25 86.14
CA GLU A 348 21.97 -33.12 86.57
C GLU A 348 22.83 -33.37 85.31
N GLN A 349 24.02 -32.77 85.25
CA GLN A 349 25.24 -33.18 84.51
C GLN A 349 25.19 -33.86 83.12
N GLY A 350 26.14 -33.42 82.29
CA GLY A 350 26.85 -34.34 81.37
C GLY A 350 27.06 -33.79 79.98
N GLY A 351 28.28 -33.31 79.71
CA GLY A 351 28.69 -32.86 78.39
C GLY A 351 28.82 -33.98 77.36
N VAL A 352 29.05 -33.57 76.11
CA VAL A 352 30.06 -34.07 75.15
C VAL A 352 29.69 -33.47 73.79
N GLY A 353 30.62 -32.71 73.21
CA GLY A 353 30.44 -32.10 71.90
C GLY A 353 30.60 -33.08 70.74
N VAL A 354 30.00 -32.76 69.60
CA VAL A 354 30.44 -33.23 68.27
C VAL A 354 30.11 -32.16 67.23
N THR A 355 31.16 -31.65 66.58
CA THR A 355 31.12 -30.89 65.33
C THR A 355 30.64 -31.76 64.17
N ARG A 356 29.78 -31.26 63.27
CA ARG A 356 29.85 -31.65 61.85
C ARG A 356 29.29 -30.63 60.88
N HIS A 357 30.16 -30.35 59.91
CA HIS A 357 30.01 -29.64 58.64
C HIS A 357 29.07 -30.37 57.65
N LEU A 358 28.75 -29.66 56.54
CA LEU A 358 28.14 -30.05 55.25
C LEU A 358 26.68 -29.56 55.13
N GLY A 359 26.19 -28.98 54.03
CA GLY A 359 26.65 -28.75 52.66
C GLY A 359 25.40 -28.33 51.86
N SER A 360 25.44 -27.22 51.12
CA SER A 360 25.39 -27.17 49.65
C SER A 360 24.24 -27.96 48.96
N SER A 361 23.31 -27.23 48.35
CA SER A 361 22.70 -27.47 47.01
C SER A 361 21.71 -26.32 46.76
N GLY A 362 21.66 -25.58 45.66
CA GLY A 362 22.18 -25.82 44.30
C GLY A 362 21.08 -26.42 43.41
N SER A 363 20.42 -25.60 42.58
CA SER A 363 19.72 -25.97 41.33
C SER A 363 19.25 -24.68 40.64
N SER A 364 20.00 -24.15 39.65
CA SER A 364 19.84 -24.28 38.18
C SER A 364 18.49 -23.73 37.66
N ALA A 365 18.48 -22.66 36.86
CA ALA A 365 18.91 -22.57 35.45
C ALA A 365 18.00 -23.34 34.50
#